data_AF-A0A4U0YIF9-F1
#
_entry.id   AF-A0A4U0YIF9-F1
#
_cell.length_a   1.000
_cell.length_b   1.000
_cell.length_c   1.000
_cell.angle_alpha   90.00
_cell.angle_beta   90.00
_cell.angle_gamma   90.00
#
_symmetry.space_group_name_H-M   'P 1'
#
loop_
_entity.id
_entity.type
_entity.pdbx_description
1 polymer ?
#
loop_
_entity_poly.entity_id
_entity_poly.type
_entity_poly.pdbx_seq_one_letter_code
_entity_poly.pdbx_strand_id
1 'polypeptide(L)'
;MAYDFPSDKLDKFMLRLPEGMRAQIKAAAEQNDRSMNSEIVARLKLSFETDEVFEGVSRDDPLSMMRAGTKVMEATLKSFEKGVRLLEIEREKDEEGGGS
;
A
#
# COMPACT_ATOMS: atom_id res chain seq x y z
N MET A 1 0.60 9.85 11.44
CA MET A 1 1.87 9.50 12.10
C MET A 1 2.82 8.92 11.06
N ALA A 2 3.84 9.69 10.68
CA ALA A 2 4.95 9.16 9.89
C ALA A 2 5.72 8.17 10.77
N TYR A 3 5.81 6.93 10.33
CA TYR A 3 6.58 5.91 11.05
C TYR A 3 8.06 6.10 10.72
N ASP A 4 8.74 6.90 11.54
CA ASP A 4 10.20 7.00 11.54
C ASP A 4 10.76 5.79 12.31
N PHE A 5 10.87 4.65 11.64
CA PHE A 5 11.59 3.49 12.16
C PHE A 5 12.99 3.48 11.53
N PRO A 6 14.07 3.40 12.32
CA PRO A 6 15.40 3.25 11.75
C PRO A 6 15.44 1.96 10.95
N SER A 7 15.69 2.07 9.64
CA SER A 7 15.66 0.95 8.68
C SER A 7 16.60 -0.20 9.04
N ASP A 8 17.54 0.05 9.95
CA ASP A 8 18.53 -0.90 10.46
C ASP A 8 17.97 -1.94 11.44
N LYS A 9 16.76 -1.71 11.98
CA LYS A 9 16.09 -2.67 12.89
C LYS A 9 15.12 -3.61 12.18
N LEU A 10 14.95 -3.48 10.86
CA LEU A 10 14.01 -4.28 10.08
C LEU A 10 14.70 -5.48 9.46
N ASP A 11 14.00 -6.62 9.42
CA ASP A 11 14.46 -7.81 8.73
C ASP A 11 14.64 -7.54 7.23
N LYS A 12 15.80 -7.95 6.69
CA LYS A 12 16.18 -7.73 5.30
C LYS A 12 16.07 -9.04 4.53
N PHE A 13 15.25 -9.06 3.49
CA PHE A 13 15.08 -10.22 2.61
C PHE A 13 15.52 -9.89 1.19
N MET A 14 16.42 -10.71 0.63
CA MET A 14 16.84 -10.56 -0.77
C MET A 14 15.85 -11.23 -1.72
N LEU A 15 15.14 -10.41 -2.50
CA LEU A 15 14.19 -10.89 -3.50
C LEU A 15 14.87 -11.13 -4.85
N ARG A 16 14.60 -12.30 -5.44
CA ARG A 16 14.92 -12.60 -6.85
C ARG A 16 13.65 -12.35 -7.67
N LEU A 17 13.68 -11.31 -8.49
CA LEU A 17 12.56 -10.93 -9.33
C LEU A 17 12.77 -11.45 -10.77
N PRO A 18 11.72 -11.96 -11.43
CA PRO A 18 11.73 -12.20 -12.87
C PRO A 18 12.07 -10.93 -13.67
N GLU A 19 12.47 -11.12 -14.92
CA GLU A 19 12.74 -10.03 -15.85
C GLU A 19 11.55 -9.06 -15.94
N GLY A 20 11.83 -7.75 -15.99
CA GLY A 20 10.82 -6.70 -16.09
C GLY A 20 10.05 -6.39 -14.79
N MET A 21 9.92 -7.34 -13.85
CA MET A 21 9.10 -7.16 -12.64
C MET A 21 9.61 -6.01 -11.75
N ARG A 22 10.93 -5.84 -11.64
CA ARG A 22 11.52 -4.71 -10.90
C ARG A 22 11.11 -3.36 -11.47
N ALA A 23 11.10 -3.23 -12.80
CA ALA A 23 10.70 -1.98 -13.48
C ALA A 23 9.21 -1.70 -13.27
N GLN A 24 8.37 -2.74 -13.32
CA GLN A 24 6.94 -2.63 -13.02
C GLN A 24 6.68 -2.13 -11.59
N ILE A 25 7.40 -2.68 -10.60
CA ILE A 25 7.28 -2.23 -9.20
C ILE A 25 7.75 -0.77 -9.07
N LYS A 26 8.84 -0.39 -9.74
CA LYS A 26 9.35 1.00 -9.71
C LYS A 26 8.30 1.97 -10.25
N ALA A 27 7.70 1.68 -11.40
CA ALA A 27 6.67 2.52 -11.99
C ALA A 27 5.43 2.66 -11.09
N ALA A 28 4.98 1.56 -10.46
CA ALA A 28 3.88 1.61 -9.51
C ALA A 28 4.22 2.42 -8.24
N ALA A 29 5.45 2.30 -7.74
CA ALA A 29 5.92 3.06 -6.59
C ALA A 29 5.96 4.58 -6.89
N GLU A 30 6.45 4.95 -8.08
CA GLU A 30 6.44 6.35 -8.56
C GLU A 30 5.02 6.88 -8.71
N GLN A 31 4.09 6.11 -9.28
CA GLN A 31 2.68 6.51 -9.42
C GLN A 31 1.97 6.72 -8.09
N ASN A 32 2.41 6.02 -7.03
CA ASN A 32 1.81 6.05 -5.70
C ASN A 32 2.58 6.93 -4.71
N ASP A 33 3.59 7.69 -5.16
CA ASP A 33 4.46 8.53 -4.34
C ASP A 33 5.08 7.76 -3.15
N ARG A 34 5.59 6.55 -3.45
CA ARG A 34 6.19 5.63 -2.48
C ARG A 34 7.60 5.24 -2.89
N SER A 35 8.43 4.90 -1.91
CA SER A 35 9.64 4.15 -2.18
C SER A 35 9.28 2.75 -2.72
N MET A 36 10.16 2.14 -3.52
CA MET A 36 9.96 0.75 -3.98
C MET A 36 9.73 -0.22 -2.82
N ASN A 37 10.44 -0.06 -1.70
CA ASN A 37 10.24 -0.90 -0.52
C ASN A 37 8.84 -0.71 0.09
N SER A 38 8.41 0.55 0.22
CA SER A 38 7.08 0.89 0.73
C SER A 38 5.97 0.32 -0.15
N GLU A 39 6.14 0.33 -1.46
CA GLU A 39 5.19 -0.26 -2.41
C GLU A 39 5.14 -1.79 -2.32
N ILE A 40 6.29 -2.47 -2.21
CA ILE A 40 6.35 -3.92 -2.01
C ILE A 40 5.61 -4.31 -0.72
N VAL A 41 5.92 -3.62 0.39
CA VAL A 41 5.27 -3.87 1.68
C VAL A 41 3.76 -3.62 1.60
N ALA A 42 3.33 -2.53 0.94
CA ALA A 42 1.92 -2.22 0.78
C ALA A 42 1.16 -3.32 0.03
N ARG A 43 1.75 -3.84 -1.07
CA ARG A 43 1.14 -4.94 -1.85
C ARG A 43 1.05 -6.24 -1.06
N LEU A 44 2.11 -6.59 -0.32
CA LEU A 44 2.11 -7.78 0.54
C LEU A 44 1.07 -7.67 1.66
N LYS A 45 0.96 -6.50 2.30
CA LYS A 45 -0.05 -6.26 3.34
C LYS A 45 -1.47 -6.43 2.78
N LEU A 46 -1.73 -5.86 1.61
CA LEU A 46 -3.02 -5.98 0.95
C LEU A 46 -3.35 -7.43 0.59
N SER A 47 -2.37 -8.24 0.15
CA SER A 47 -2.62 -9.66 -0.15
C SER A 47 -3.03 -10.44 1.09
N PHE A 48 -2.35 -10.23 2.23
CA PHE A 48 -2.72 -10.91 3.48
C PHE A 48 -4.09 -10.45 4.01
N GLU A 49 -4.38 -9.15 3.99
CA GLU A 49 -5.70 -8.62 4.39
C GLU A 49 -6.82 -9.18 3.49
N THR A 50 -6.54 -9.35 2.20
CA THR A 50 -7.49 -9.95 1.26
C THR A 50 -7.74 -11.42 1.58
N ASP A 51 -6.68 -12.19 1.84
CA ASP A 51 -6.81 -13.60 2.24
C ASP A 51 -7.64 -13.76 3.52
N GLU A 52 -7.42 -12.93 4.53
CA GLU A 52 -8.21 -12.90 5.78
C GLU A 52 -9.69 -12.58 5.53
N VAL A 53 -9.99 -11.67 4.60
CA VAL A 53 -11.38 -11.32 4.26
C VAL A 53 -12.13 -12.51 3.65
N PHE A 54 -11.44 -13.37 2.92
CA PHE A 54 -12.04 -14.56 2.30
C PHE A 54 -11.96 -15.82 3.17
N GLU A 55 -11.25 -15.78 4.30
CA GLU A 55 -11.21 -16.88 5.24
C GLU A 55 -12.60 -17.15 5.83
N GLY A 56 -13.09 -18.38 5.71
CA GLY A 56 -14.43 -18.77 6.17
C GLY A 56 -15.60 -18.22 5.34
N VAL A 57 -15.34 -17.58 4.20
CA VAL A 57 -16.39 -17.12 3.28
C VAL A 57 -16.88 -18.29 2.44
N SER A 58 -18.16 -18.65 2.60
CA SER A 58 -18.81 -19.65 1.73
C SER A 58 -18.91 -19.11 0.31
N ARG A 59 -18.28 -19.81 -0.65
CA ARG A 59 -18.33 -19.46 -2.07
C ARG A 59 -19.71 -19.71 -2.71
N ASP A 60 -20.51 -20.55 -2.07
CA ASP A 60 -21.85 -20.92 -2.53
C ASP A 60 -22.94 -19.99 -1.96
N ASP A 61 -22.57 -19.02 -1.10
CA ASP A 61 -23.47 -17.98 -0.61
C ASP A 61 -23.15 -16.62 -1.26
N PRO A 62 -23.98 -16.15 -2.22
CA PRO A 62 -23.77 -14.89 -2.92
C PRO A 62 -23.68 -13.67 -1.99
N LEU A 63 -24.40 -13.66 -0.86
CA LEU A 63 -24.38 -12.52 0.06
C LEU A 63 -23.08 -12.48 0.87
N SER A 64 -22.56 -13.65 1.27
CA SER A 64 -21.25 -13.77 1.89
C SER A 64 -20.13 -13.32 0.94
N MET A 65 -20.21 -13.72 -0.34
CA MET A 65 -19.27 -13.28 -1.38
C MET A 65 -19.34 -11.77 -1.63
N MET A 66 -20.55 -11.20 -1.70
CA MET A 66 -20.73 -9.76 -1.87
C MET A 66 -20.16 -8.98 -0.69
N ARG A 67 -20.39 -9.44 0.55
CA ARG A 67 -19.81 -8.83 1.76
C ARG A 67 -18.28 -8.89 1.75
N ALA A 68 -17.69 -10.03 1.39
CA ALA A 68 -16.24 -10.16 1.24
C ALA A 68 -15.71 -9.17 0.19
N GLY A 69 -16.34 -9.10 -0.99
CA GLY A 69 -15.99 -8.14 -2.02
C GLY A 69 -16.06 -6.67 -1.56
N THR A 70 -17.08 -6.29 -0.78
CA THR A 70 -17.17 -4.93 -0.22
C THR A 70 -16.05 -4.60 0.76
N LYS A 71 -15.61 -5.55 1.58
CA LYS A 71 -14.48 -5.37 2.50
C LYS A 71 -13.16 -5.23 1.75
N VAL A 72 -12.94 -6.02 0.70
CA VAL A 72 -11.76 -5.88 -0.18
C VAL A 72 -11.72 -4.50 -0.83
N MET A 73 -12.87 -4.03 -1.32
CA MET A 73 -12.98 -2.68 -1.90
C MET A 73 -12.66 -1.60 -0.87
N GLU A 74 -13.19 -1.72 0.35
CA GLU A 74 -12.91 -0.78 1.45
C GLU A 74 -11.41 -0.73 1.80
N ALA A 75 -10.75 -1.89 1.89
CA ALA A 75 -9.31 -1.97 2.13
C ALA A 75 -8.51 -1.31 1.01
N THR A 76 -8.92 -1.53 -0.24
CA THR A 76 -8.30 -0.92 -1.42
C THR A 76 -8.47 0.61 -1.41
N LEU A 77 -9.67 1.12 -1.13
CA LEU A 77 -9.95 2.56 -1.05
C LEU A 77 -9.16 3.25 0.08
N LYS A 78 -9.09 2.63 1.27
CA LYS A 78 -8.27 3.12 2.39
C LYS A 78 -6.78 3.21 2.02
N SER A 79 -6.30 2.28 1.21
CA SER A 79 -4.90 2.31 0.73
C SER A 79 -4.63 3.50 -0.21
N PHE A 80 -5.66 3.99 -0.91
CA PHE A 80 -5.64 5.12 -1.83
C PHE A 80 -5.71 6.47 -1.09
N GLU A 81 -6.65 6.64 -0.15
CA GLU A 81 -6.78 7.86 0.67
C GLU A 81 -5.50 8.18 1.45
N LYS A 82 -4.80 7.14 1.91
CA LYS A 82 -3.53 7.30 2.61
C LYS A 82 -2.40 7.82 1.70
N GLY A 83 -2.46 7.54 0.40
CA GLY A 83 -1.54 8.11 -0.60
C GLY A 83 -1.84 9.59 -0.86
N VAL A 84 -3.12 9.95 -1.01
CA VAL A 84 -3.55 11.34 -1.24
C VAL A 84 -3.21 12.27 -0.06
N ARG A 85 -3.39 11.81 1.20
CA ARG A 85 -3.03 12.60 2.39
C ARG A 85 -1.54 12.91 2.53
N LEU A 86 -0.65 12.12 1.92
CA LEU A 86 0.79 12.40 1.94
C LEU A 86 1.13 13.58 1.02
N LEU A 87 0.46 13.68 -0.13
CA LEU A 87 0.60 14.78 -1.09
C LEU A 87 0.08 16.12 -0.53
N GLU A 88 -0.97 16.11 0.28
CA GLU A 88 -1.51 17.33 0.92
C GLU A 88 -0.53 17.92 1.95
N ILE A 89 0.18 17.06 2.69
CA ILE A 89 1.14 17.48 3.72
C ILE A 89 2.45 18.01 3.11
N GLU A 90 2.86 17.50 1.95
CA GLU A 90 4.04 18.04 1.24
C GLU A 90 3.76 19.43 0.64
N ARG A 91 2.53 19.68 0.19
CA ARG A 91 2.11 20.99 -0.32
C ARG A 91 2.14 22.10 0.74
N GLU A 92 1.77 21.79 1.98
CA GLU A 92 1.82 22.77 3.09
C GLU A 92 3.25 23.10 3.54
N LYS A 93 4.19 22.16 3.42
CA LYS A 93 5.60 22.40 3.79
C LYS A 93 6.34 23.31 2.82
N ASP A 94 5.97 23.30 1.55
CA ASP A 94 6.56 24.19 0.54
C ASP A 94 6.10 25.65 0.70
N GLU A 95 4.92 25.89 1.30
CA GLU A 95 4.40 27.23 1.55
C GLU A 95 5.00 27.90 2.80
N GLU A 96 5.44 27.15 3.81
CA GLU A 96 6.08 27.69 5.02
C GLU A 96 7.59 27.99 4.86
N GLY A 97 8.25 27.48 3.80
CA GLY A 97 9.69 27.64 3.56
C GLY A 97 10.11 28.83 2.67
N GLY A 98 9.16 29.57 2.09
CA GLY A 98 9.42 30.62 1.09
C GLY A 98 9.61 32.04 1.62
N GLY A 99 9.60 32.24 2.94
CA GLY A 99 9.76 33.56 3.58
C GLY A 99 11.14 33.74 4.21
N SER A 100 12.13 34.15 3.42
CA SER A 100 13.37 34.77 3.92
C SER A 100 13.85 35.83 2.94
#